data_AF-A0A2E3Z6P7-F1
#
_entry.id   AF-A0A2E3Z6P7-F1
#
_cell.length_a   1.000
_cell.length_b   1.000
_cell.length_c   1.000
_cell.angle_alpha   90.00
_cell.angle_beta   90.00
_cell.angle_gamma   90.00
#
_symmetry.space_group_name_H-M   'P 1'
#
loop_
_entity.id
_entity.type
_entity.pdbx_description
1 polymer ?
#
loop_
_entity_poly.entity_id
_entity_poly.type
_entity_poly.pdbx_seq_one_letter_code
_entity_poly.pdbx_strand_id
1 'polypeptide(L)'
;MKITHLLFCFLVLMGTAFIGICCFEQIPGEQGMSHPAYPENTMMQTPEDSEPHPWLVFMTGAFGFLTALFAGVALLLGLKPHHRSGPVGRGLVLATVVYATLLGLVVAIDWYTSADGMNSIFGFPISTAMMLFVLGPFPFVFVSLYAINFPNWIMSPEDEQDFHKLVAKRRQQQTD
;
A
#
# COMPACT_ATOMS: atom_id res chain seq x y z
N MET A 1 -18.85 0.27 -19.02
CA MET A 1 -17.50 0.88 -18.87
C MET A 1 -16.46 -0.22 -18.90
N LYS A 2 -15.34 -0.03 -19.63
CA LYS A 2 -14.23 -1.00 -19.60
C LYS A 2 -13.61 -1.02 -18.19
N ILE A 3 -13.17 -2.18 -17.70
CA ILE A 3 -12.50 -2.36 -16.40
C ILE A 3 -11.35 -1.35 -16.21
N THR A 4 -10.66 -1.01 -17.30
CA THR A 4 -9.59 -0.01 -17.31
C THR A 4 -10.05 1.39 -16.89
N HIS A 5 -11.26 1.81 -17.26
CA HIS A 5 -11.81 3.10 -16.84
C HIS A 5 -12.19 3.11 -15.36
N LEU A 6 -12.68 1.97 -14.83
CA LEU A 6 -12.97 1.84 -13.40
C LEU A 6 -11.69 1.92 -12.56
N LEU A 7 -10.63 1.21 -12.96
CA LEU A 7 -9.32 1.28 -12.30
C LEU A 7 -8.74 2.70 -12.34
N PHE A 8 -8.86 3.38 -13.49
CA PHE A 8 -8.37 4.75 -13.64
C PHE A 8 -9.14 5.74 -12.75
N CYS A 9 -10.49 5.70 -12.77
CA CYS A 9 -11.30 6.56 -11.90
C CYS A 9 -11.01 6.32 -10.41
N PHE A 10 -10.80 5.05 -10.04
CA PHE A 10 -10.44 4.70 -8.67
C PHE A 10 -9.06 5.26 -8.27
N LEU A 11 -8.07 5.17 -9.16
CA LEU A 11 -6.73 5.76 -8.95
C LEU A 11 -6.79 7.28 -8.79
N VAL A 12 -7.59 7.97 -9.62
CA VAL A 12 -7.80 9.42 -9.50
C VAL A 12 -8.44 9.76 -8.15
N LEU A 13 -9.47 9.00 -7.73
CA LEU A 13 -10.12 9.17 -6.43
C LEU A 13 -9.12 9.01 -5.29
N MET A 14 -8.28 7.96 -5.32
CA MET A 14 -7.21 7.78 -4.34
C MET A 14 -6.24 8.95 -4.33
N GLY A 15 -5.80 9.41 -5.50
CA GLY A 15 -4.91 10.57 -5.62
C GLY A 15 -5.51 11.83 -5.01
N THR A 16 -6.79 12.10 -5.27
CA THR A 16 -7.48 13.25 -4.66
C THR A 16 -7.65 13.12 -3.16
N ALA A 17 -7.93 11.92 -2.65
CA ALA A 17 -8.03 11.67 -1.21
C ALA A 17 -6.67 11.88 -0.53
N PHE A 18 -5.58 11.43 -1.15
CA PHE A 18 -4.22 11.63 -0.65
C PHE A 18 -3.84 13.12 -0.59
N ILE A 19 -4.12 13.87 -1.66
CA ILE A 19 -3.90 15.34 -1.67
C ILE A 19 -4.72 15.99 -0.55
N GLY A 20 -5.98 15.58 -0.39
CA GLY A 20 -6.84 16.07 0.70
C GLY A 20 -6.25 15.82 2.08
N ILE A 21 -5.76 14.61 2.34
CA ILE A 21 -5.08 14.25 3.60
C ILE A 21 -3.84 15.11 3.83
N CYS A 22 -3.03 15.34 2.79
CA CYS A 22 -1.82 16.16 2.89
C CYS A 22 -2.09 17.65 3.18
N CYS A 23 -3.31 18.13 2.92
CA CYS A 23 -3.71 19.51 3.24
C CYS A 23 -4.09 19.70 4.71
N PHE A 24 -4.23 18.63 5.50
CA PHE A 24 -4.49 18.72 6.94
C PHE A 24 -3.18 18.78 7.73
N GLU A 25 -3.23 19.43 8.88
CA GLU A 25 -2.13 19.50 9.83
C GLU A 25 -1.82 18.10 10.39
N GLN A 26 -0.53 17.79 10.57
CA GLN A 26 -0.07 16.46 10.99
C GLN A 26 -0.57 16.12 12.39
N ILE A 27 -0.78 14.81 12.62
CA ILE A 27 -1.22 14.29 13.92
C ILE A 27 -0.20 14.71 15.00
N PRO A 28 -0.65 15.42 16.05
CA PRO A 28 0.20 15.80 17.17
C PRO A 28 0.84 14.57 17.83
N GLY A 29 2.13 14.66 18.18
CA GLY A 29 2.82 13.59 18.91
C GLY A 29 3.38 12.44 18.06
N GLU A 30 3.14 12.38 16.75
CA GLU A 30 3.78 11.39 15.86
C GLU A 30 5.23 11.77 15.46
N GLN A 31 5.72 12.91 15.92
CA GLN A 31 7.04 13.44 15.61
C GLN A 31 8.07 13.04 16.68
N GLY A 32 9.36 13.29 16.39
CA GLY A 32 10.42 13.02 17.34
C GLY A 32 10.20 13.76 18.67
N MET A 33 10.29 13.02 19.79
CA MET A 33 10.14 13.58 21.14
C MET A 33 11.24 14.61 21.45
N SER A 34 10.92 15.54 22.35
CA SER A 34 11.90 16.51 22.82
C SER A 34 13.01 15.82 23.64
N HIS A 35 14.28 16.15 23.37
CA HIS A 35 15.41 15.56 24.08
C HIS A 35 15.67 16.37 25.36
N PRO A 36 15.82 15.73 26.54
CA PRO A 36 15.93 16.43 27.83
C PRO A 36 17.16 17.35 27.94
N ALA A 37 18.23 17.07 27.18
CA ALA A 37 19.42 17.94 27.12
C ALA A 37 19.32 19.10 26.11
N TYR A 38 18.34 19.09 25.20
CA TYR A 38 18.18 20.09 24.13
C TYR A 38 16.70 20.47 23.98
N PRO A 39 16.11 21.16 24.97
CA PRO A 39 14.69 21.48 24.99
C PRO A 39 14.23 22.41 23.85
N GLU A 40 15.15 23.20 23.28
CA GLU A 40 14.84 24.22 22.26
C GLU A 40 15.06 23.73 20.82
N ASN A 41 15.62 22.52 20.63
CA ASN A 41 16.06 22.01 19.33
C ASN A 41 15.52 20.60 19.08
N THR A 42 14.22 20.48 18.91
CA THR A 42 13.62 19.18 18.62
C THR A 42 12.63 19.37 17.49
N MET A 43 12.64 18.46 16.51
CA MET A 43 11.95 18.50 15.22
C MET A 43 10.41 18.46 15.33
N MET A 44 9.85 19.14 16.31
CA MET A 44 8.44 19.28 16.63
C MET A 44 7.87 20.33 15.67
N GLN A 45 7.19 19.86 14.63
CA GLN A 45 6.37 20.68 13.74
C GLN A 45 4.98 20.95 14.34
N THR A 46 4.57 20.20 15.37
CA THR A 46 3.27 20.36 16.04
C THR A 46 3.44 20.62 17.54
N PRO A 47 2.72 21.59 18.14
CA PRO A 47 2.74 21.83 19.59
C PRO A 47 2.30 20.59 20.38
N GLU A 48 2.95 20.33 21.51
CA GLU A 48 2.70 19.19 22.42
C GLU A 48 1.25 19.13 22.94
N ASP A 49 0.58 20.28 23.03
CA ASP A 49 -0.80 20.44 23.51
C ASP A 49 -1.89 20.28 22.42
N SER A 50 -1.52 19.85 21.21
CA SER A 50 -2.48 19.77 20.11
C SER A 50 -3.31 18.50 20.22
N GLU A 51 -4.64 18.59 20.11
CA GLU A 51 -5.51 17.41 20.20
C GLU A 51 -5.39 16.51 18.96
N PRO A 52 -5.30 15.18 19.12
CA PRO A 52 -5.35 14.25 18.01
C PRO A 52 -6.64 14.45 17.21
N HIS A 53 -6.53 14.73 15.91
CA HIS A 53 -7.70 14.82 15.03
C HIS A 53 -8.21 13.39 14.73
N PRO A 54 -9.29 12.91 15.38
CA PRO A 54 -9.68 11.49 15.31
C PRO A 54 -10.15 11.11 13.90
N TRP A 55 -10.72 12.08 13.19
CA TRP A 55 -11.09 11.95 11.79
C TRP A 55 -9.89 11.71 10.87
N LEU A 56 -8.73 12.32 11.15
CA LEU A 56 -7.53 12.18 10.32
C LEU A 56 -6.92 10.78 10.47
N VAL A 57 -6.89 10.23 11.70
CA VAL A 57 -6.48 8.83 11.96
C VAL A 57 -7.40 7.85 11.21
N PHE A 58 -8.71 8.11 11.23
CA PHE A 58 -9.67 7.30 10.48
C PHE A 58 -9.46 7.41 8.96
N MET A 59 -9.29 8.63 8.42
CA MET A 59 -9.10 8.85 6.98
C MET A 59 -7.80 8.22 6.47
N THR A 60 -6.69 8.39 7.21
CA THR A 60 -5.39 7.80 6.86
C THR A 60 -5.42 6.28 6.95
N GLY A 61 -6.03 5.72 8.00
CA GLY A 61 -6.28 4.29 8.12
C GLY A 61 -7.12 3.74 6.97
N ALA A 62 -8.27 4.36 6.69
CA ALA A 62 -9.15 3.98 5.59
C ALA A 62 -8.45 4.05 4.22
N PHE A 63 -7.64 5.09 3.99
CA PHE A 63 -6.82 5.23 2.80
C PHE A 63 -5.78 4.10 2.68
N GLY A 64 -5.12 3.73 3.78
CA GLY A 64 -4.20 2.59 3.84
C GLY A 64 -4.88 1.27 3.47
N PHE A 65 -6.07 1.01 4.02
CA PHE A 65 -6.87 -0.18 3.68
C PHE A 65 -7.26 -0.21 2.21
N LEU A 66 -7.70 0.93 1.68
CA LEU A 66 -8.11 1.05 0.29
C LEU A 66 -6.92 0.81 -0.66
N THR A 67 -5.73 1.29 -0.28
CA THR A 67 -4.48 1.08 -1.03
C THR A 67 -4.09 -0.40 -1.04
N ALA A 68 -4.15 -1.06 0.12
CA ALA A 68 -3.88 -2.49 0.24
C ALA A 68 -4.83 -3.33 -0.62
N LEU A 69 -6.13 -3.02 -0.56
CA LEU A 69 -7.15 -3.70 -1.37
C LEU A 69 -6.89 -3.50 -2.87
N PHE A 70 -6.61 -2.26 -3.27
CA PHE A 70 -6.31 -1.94 -4.67
C PHE A 70 -5.08 -2.69 -5.17
N ALA A 71 -4.00 -2.72 -4.40
CA ALA A 71 -2.80 -3.46 -4.73
C ALA A 71 -3.09 -4.97 -4.88
N GLY A 72 -3.82 -5.57 -3.94
CA GLY A 72 -4.23 -6.97 -4.02
C GLY A 72 -5.07 -7.28 -5.26
N VAL A 73 -6.06 -6.43 -5.57
CA VAL A 73 -6.90 -6.58 -6.77
C VAL A 73 -6.07 -6.41 -8.05
N ALA A 74 -5.18 -5.42 -8.12
CA ALA A 74 -4.32 -5.20 -9.28
C ALA A 74 -3.41 -6.42 -9.55
N LEU A 75 -2.81 -6.99 -8.49
CA LEU A 75 -1.98 -8.18 -8.60
C LEU A 75 -2.81 -9.40 -9.04
N LEU A 76 -4.00 -9.64 -8.46
CA LEU A 76 -4.91 -10.71 -8.90
C LEU A 76 -5.35 -10.54 -10.34
N LEU A 77 -5.55 -9.29 -10.78
CA LEU A 77 -5.94 -8.99 -12.15
C LEU A 77 -4.82 -9.34 -13.14
N GLY A 78 -3.55 -9.16 -12.75
CA GLY A 78 -2.38 -9.52 -13.54
C GLY A 78 -2.19 -11.03 -13.74
N LEU A 79 -2.75 -11.89 -12.88
CA LEU A 79 -2.63 -13.34 -13.01
C LEU A 79 -3.48 -13.89 -14.16
N LYS A 80 -2.95 -14.90 -14.86
CA LYS A 80 -3.73 -15.73 -15.79
C LYS A 80 -4.98 -16.31 -15.10
N PRO A 81 -6.12 -16.46 -15.80
CA PRO A 81 -7.38 -16.94 -15.21
C PRO A 81 -7.27 -18.25 -14.42
N HIS A 82 -6.43 -19.19 -14.90
CA HIS A 82 -6.18 -20.47 -14.22
C HIS A 82 -5.46 -20.30 -12.86
N HIS A 83 -4.50 -19.38 -12.78
CA HIS A 83 -3.76 -19.10 -11.54
C HIS A 83 -4.55 -18.18 -10.58
N ARG A 84 -5.48 -17.38 -11.12
CA ARG A 84 -6.35 -16.47 -10.33
C ARG A 84 -7.27 -17.21 -9.36
N SER A 85 -7.84 -18.35 -9.73
CA SER A 85 -8.66 -19.20 -8.83
C SER A 85 -7.86 -20.32 -8.15
N GLY A 86 -6.60 -20.48 -8.54
CA GLY A 86 -5.67 -21.47 -8.02
C GLY A 86 -5.13 -21.17 -6.61
N PRO A 87 -4.16 -21.98 -6.14
CA PRO A 87 -3.52 -21.77 -4.84
C PRO A 87 -2.75 -20.44 -4.78
N VAL A 88 -2.22 -19.96 -5.90
CA VAL A 88 -1.51 -18.67 -6.00
C VAL A 88 -2.46 -17.51 -5.74
N GLY A 89 -3.61 -17.47 -6.44
CA GLY A 89 -4.62 -16.44 -6.21
C GLY A 89 -5.18 -16.45 -4.78
N ARG A 90 -5.45 -17.64 -4.21
CA ARG A 90 -5.85 -17.78 -2.80
C ARG A 90 -4.77 -17.29 -1.83
N GLY A 91 -3.51 -17.63 -2.10
CA GLY A 91 -2.36 -17.15 -1.32
C GLY A 91 -2.23 -15.63 -1.37
N LEU A 92 -2.49 -15.02 -2.52
CA LEU A 92 -2.44 -13.56 -2.66
C LEU A 92 -3.60 -12.85 -1.96
N VAL A 93 -4.81 -13.43 -2.00
CA VAL A 93 -5.94 -12.95 -1.18
C VAL A 93 -5.60 -13.04 0.30
N LEU A 94 -5.07 -14.19 0.76
CA LEU A 94 -4.65 -14.36 2.15
C LEU A 94 -3.59 -13.33 2.55
N ALA A 95 -2.57 -13.11 1.72
CA ALA A 95 -1.51 -12.15 2.00
C ALA A 95 -2.04 -10.70 2.00
N THR A 96 -3.01 -10.37 1.14
CA THR A 96 -3.70 -9.07 1.17
C THR A 96 -4.50 -8.90 2.47
N VAL A 97 -5.21 -9.94 2.90
CA VAL A 97 -5.96 -9.93 4.17
C VAL A 97 -5.01 -9.77 5.35
N VAL A 98 -3.91 -10.53 5.41
CA VAL A 98 -2.90 -10.43 6.46
C VAL A 98 -2.30 -9.02 6.50
N TYR A 99 -1.96 -8.44 5.34
CA TYR A 99 -1.46 -7.07 5.27
C TYR A 99 -2.48 -6.06 5.78
N ALA A 100 -3.75 -6.18 5.38
CA ALA A 100 -4.83 -5.34 5.87
C ALA A 100 -5.04 -5.49 7.38
N THR A 101 -4.95 -6.71 7.92
CA THR A 101 -5.04 -6.95 9.37
C THR A 101 -3.87 -6.30 10.12
N LEU A 102 -2.64 -6.39 9.60
CA LEU A 102 -1.47 -5.73 10.18
C LEU A 102 -1.60 -4.21 10.15
N LEU A 103 -2.12 -3.66 9.05
CA LEU A 103 -2.40 -2.23 8.95
C LEU A 103 -3.47 -1.79 9.96
N GLY A 104 -4.53 -2.59 10.13
CA GLY A 104 -5.54 -2.36 11.16
C GLY A 104 -4.98 -2.41 12.58
N LEU A 105 -4.03 -3.31 12.84
CA LEU A 105 -3.33 -3.37 14.12
C LEU A 105 -2.51 -2.10 14.37
N VAL A 106 -1.80 -1.58 13.36
CA VAL A 106 -1.03 -0.34 13.49
C VAL A 106 -1.93 0.84 13.82
N VAL A 107 -3.06 0.99 13.11
CA VAL A 107 -4.04 2.06 13.38
C VAL A 107 -4.66 1.91 14.77
N ALA A 108 -4.93 0.67 15.21
CA ALA A 108 -5.45 0.42 16.55
C ALA A 108 -4.43 0.77 17.64
N ILE A 109 -3.16 0.36 17.46
CA ILE A 109 -2.08 0.72 18.39
C ILE A 109 -2.01 2.23 18.52
N ASP A 110 -1.98 2.95 17.40
CA ASP A 110 -1.88 4.40 17.36
C ASP A 110 -3.04 5.10 18.09
N TRP A 111 -4.25 4.60 17.89
CA TRP A 111 -5.45 5.06 18.60
C TRP A 111 -5.37 4.87 20.11
N TYR A 112 -4.80 3.76 20.58
CA TYR A 112 -4.69 3.45 22.01
C TYR A 112 -3.45 4.05 22.68
N THR A 113 -2.34 4.22 21.97
CA THR A 113 -1.08 4.75 22.54
C THR A 113 -1.02 6.26 22.58
N SER A 114 -1.89 6.95 21.85
CA SER A 114 -2.07 8.41 21.95
C SER A 114 -2.52 8.88 23.36
N ALA A 115 -2.91 7.96 24.25
CA ALA A 115 -3.48 8.27 25.56
C ALA A 115 -2.52 8.09 26.76
N ASP A 116 -1.41 7.35 26.64
CA ASP A 116 -0.50 7.06 27.75
C ASP A 116 0.95 6.85 27.25
N GLY A 117 1.91 7.42 27.99
CA GLY A 117 3.36 7.41 27.76
C GLY A 117 3.87 6.40 26.72
N MET A 118 4.32 6.93 25.59
CA MET A 118 4.54 6.18 24.37
C MET A 118 5.77 5.24 24.50
N ASN A 119 5.53 3.93 24.56
CA ASN A 119 6.60 2.95 24.41
C ASN A 119 7.23 3.11 23.02
N SER A 120 8.57 3.22 22.98
CA SER A 120 9.32 3.39 21.73
C SER A 120 10.20 2.19 21.43
N ILE A 121 10.34 1.87 20.14
CA ILE A 121 11.23 0.83 19.63
C ILE A 121 12.21 1.50 18.66
N PHE A 122 13.51 1.35 18.88
CA PHE A 122 14.56 2.03 18.10
C PHE A 122 14.40 3.56 18.01
N GLY A 123 13.77 4.18 19.00
CA GLY A 123 13.52 5.64 19.01
C GLY A 123 12.29 6.08 18.23
N PHE A 124 11.49 5.15 17.69
CA PHE A 124 10.22 5.43 17.03
C PHE A 124 9.04 4.98 17.88
N PRO A 125 7.86 5.61 17.75
CA PRO A 125 6.60 5.04 18.21
C PRO A 125 6.40 3.62 17.67
N ILE A 126 5.73 2.75 18.42
CA ILE A 126 5.50 1.35 18.00
C ILE A 126 4.79 1.29 16.64
N SER A 127 3.79 2.15 16.41
CA SER A 127 3.05 2.23 15.15
C SER A 127 4.00 2.51 13.97
N THR A 128 4.86 3.51 14.10
CA THR A 128 5.89 3.86 13.11
C THR A 128 6.91 2.74 12.90
N ALA A 129 7.40 2.11 13.97
CA ALA A 129 8.35 1.00 13.88
C ALA A 129 7.75 -0.18 13.11
N MET A 130 6.48 -0.54 13.38
CA MET A 130 5.78 -1.57 12.63
C MET A 130 5.60 -1.20 11.15
N MET A 131 5.27 0.07 10.87
CA MET A 131 5.16 0.58 9.50
C MET A 131 6.48 0.41 8.72
N LEU A 132 7.61 0.77 9.34
CA LEU A 132 8.92 0.74 8.68
C LEU A 132 9.52 -0.67 8.56
N PHE A 133 9.43 -1.48 9.61
CA PHE A 133 10.14 -2.76 9.67
C PHE A 133 9.28 -3.98 9.32
N VAL A 134 7.96 -3.89 9.45
CA VAL A 134 7.05 -5.02 9.17
C VAL A 134 6.29 -4.80 7.86
N LEU A 135 5.59 -3.67 7.74
CA LEU A 135 4.75 -3.38 6.57
C LEU A 135 5.59 -2.89 5.38
N GLY A 136 6.57 -2.03 5.61
CA GLY A 136 7.43 -1.43 4.57
C GLY A 136 8.17 -2.43 3.68
N PRO A 137 8.74 -3.53 4.23
CA PRO A 137 9.41 -4.54 3.43
C PRO A 137 8.44 -5.48 2.67
N PHE A 138 7.18 -5.53 3.09
CA PHE A 138 6.20 -6.52 2.58
C PHE A 138 5.95 -6.42 1.06
N PRO A 139 5.82 -5.23 0.44
CA PRO A 139 5.72 -5.10 -1.01
C PRO A 139 6.89 -5.73 -1.77
N PHE A 140 8.12 -5.69 -1.24
CA PHE A 140 9.28 -6.28 -1.91
C PHE A 140 9.17 -7.79 -2.02
N VAL A 141 8.55 -8.45 -1.04
CA VAL A 141 8.29 -9.90 -1.09
C VAL A 141 7.36 -10.21 -2.26
N PHE A 142 6.27 -9.46 -2.41
CA PHE A 142 5.34 -9.65 -3.54
C PHE A 142 5.99 -9.37 -4.88
N VAL A 143 6.71 -8.25 -5.00
CA VAL A 143 7.39 -7.87 -6.25
C VAL A 143 8.41 -8.96 -6.64
N SER A 144 9.18 -9.47 -5.67
CA SER A 144 10.16 -10.54 -5.93
C SER A 144 9.47 -11.82 -6.37
N LEU A 145 8.40 -12.25 -5.68
CA LEU A 145 7.64 -13.44 -6.07
C LEU A 145 7.03 -13.31 -7.47
N TYR A 146 6.46 -12.14 -7.79
CA TYR A 146 5.90 -11.84 -9.11
C TYR A 146 6.97 -11.80 -10.19
N ALA A 147 8.12 -11.17 -9.93
CA ALA A 147 9.20 -11.08 -10.90
C ALA A 147 9.79 -12.46 -11.22
N ILE A 148 10.04 -13.28 -10.20
CA ILE A 148 10.60 -14.62 -10.36
C ILE A 148 9.62 -15.55 -11.08
N ASN A 149 8.32 -15.46 -10.77
CA ASN A 149 7.31 -16.33 -11.36
C ASN A 149 6.57 -15.70 -12.57
N PHE A 150 7.04 -14.55 -13.05
CA PHE A 150 6.44 -13.82 -14.17
C PHE A 150 6.18 -14.71 -15.40
N PRO A 151 7.15 -15.56 -15.83
CA PRO A 151 6.96 -16.42 -17.01
C PRO A 151 5.83 -17.44 -16.86
N ASN A 152 5.53 -17.84 -15.63
CA ASN A 152 4.53 -18.87 -15.34
C ASN A 152 3.15 -18.26 -15.05
N TRP A 153 3.13 -17.13 -14.36
CA TRP A 153 1.90 -16.55 -13.81
C TRP A 153 1.25 -15.53 -14.72
N ILE A 154 2.03 -14.80 -15.53
CA ILE A 154 1.57 -13.63 -16.29
C ILE A 154 1.72 -13.87 -17.79
N MET A 155 2.95 -14.08 -18.28
CA MET A 155 3.22 -14.18 -19.72
C MET A 155 4.17 -15.35 -19.98
N SER A 156 3.64 -16.42 -20.59
CA SER A 156 4.49 -17.56 -20.96
C SER A 156 5.25 -17.27 -22.27
N PRO A 157 6.37 -17.97 -22.51
CA PRO A 157 7.08 -17.88 -23.79
C PRO A 157 6.19 -18.21 -24.99
N GLU A 158 5.18 -19.07 -24.80
CA GLU A 158 4.17 -19.42 -25.80
C GLU A 158 3.25 -18.23 -26.11
N ASP A 159 2.80 -17.49 -25.09
CA ASP A 159 1.98 -16.28 -25.28
C ASP A 159 2.77 -15.20 -26.05
N GLU A 160 4.07 -15.09 -25.79
CA GLU A 160 4.96 -14.16 -26.49
C GLU A 160 5.08 -14.51 -27.97
N GLN A 161 5.28 -15.80 -28.29
CA GLN A 161 5.32 -16.26 -29.68
C GLN A 161 4.00 -16.01 -30.40
N ASP A 162 2.87 -16.26 -29.76
CA ASP A 162 1.56 -16.02 -30.36
C ASP A 162 1.26 -14.53 -30.54
N PHE A 163 1.71 -13.69 -29.61
CA PHE A 163 1.67 -12.24 -29.78
C PHE A 163 2.47 -11.79 -31.00
N HIS A 164 3.69 -12.30 -31.18
CA HIS A 164 4.50 -11.97 -32.35
C HIS A 164 3.85 -12.42 -33.67
N LYS A 165 3.23 -13.61 -33.71
CA LYS A 165 2.48 -14.09 -34.89
C LYS A 165 1.30 -13.16 -35.21
N LEU A 166 0.54 -12.74 -34.20
CA LEU A 166 -0.60 -11.83 -34.39
C LEU A 166 -0.16 -10.44 -34.90
N VAL A 167 0.94 -9.91 -34.37
CA VAL A 167 1.51 -8.62 -34.82
C VAL A 167 2.00 -8.73 -36.26
N ALA A 168 2.71 -9.81 -36.62
CA ALA A 168 3.17 -10.04 -37.99
C ALA A 168 2.01 -10.11 -38.99
N LYS A 169 0.95 -10.86 -38.65
CA LYS A 169 -0.26 -10.97 -39.47
C LYS A 169 -0.96 -9.62 -39.66
N ARG A 170 -1.04 -8.79 -38.61
CA ARG A 170 -1.64 -7.45 -38.68
C ARG A 170 -0.82 -6.50 -39.56
N ARG A 171 0.51 -6.57 -39.49
CA ARG A 171 1.40 -5.75 -40.34
C ARG A 171 1.27 -6.11 -41.82
N GLN A 172 1.18 -7.40 -42.14
CA GLN A 172 0.94 -7.86 -43.51
C GLN A 172 -0.37 -7.29 -44.06
N GLN A 173 -1.46 -7.34 -43.29
CA GLN A 173 -2.77 -6.78 -43.68
C GLN A 173 -2.82 -5.25 -43.82
N GLN A 174 -1.82 -4.51 -43.32
CA GLN A 174 -1.73 -3.05 -43.46
C GLN A 174 -0.82 -2.61 -44.62
N THR A 175 -0.09 -3.55 -45.22
CA THR A 175 0.86 -3.28 -46.31
C THR A 175 0.27 -3.68 -47.68
N ASP A 176 -0.76 -4.53 -47.69
CA ASP A 176 -1.64 -4.82 -48.84
C ASP A 176 -2.78 -3.79 -48.92
#